data_AF-A0A355KX15-F1
#
_entry.id   AF-A0A355KX15-F1
#
_cell.length_a   1.000
_cell.length_b   1.000
_cell.length_c   1.000
_cell.angle_alpha   90.00
_cell.angle_beta   90.00
_cell.angle_gamma   90.00
#
_symmetry.space_group_name_H-M   'P 1'
#
loop_
_entity.id
_entity.type
_entity.pdbx_description
1 polymer ?
#
loop_
_entity_poly.entity_id
_entity_poly.type
_entity_poly.pdbx_seq_one_letter_code
_entity_poly.pdbx_strand_id
1 'polypeptide(L)'
;MELIVKTEQGFIQVLPPDGYKIRLNGDNTQSFTEIDMPLGNKAEVEKYIAVPLDEPDETVENPPITPTEDEEISDSEALAIITSGGVSDETV
;
A
#
# COMPACT_ATOMS: atom_id res chain seq x y z
N MET A 1 -23.23 -2.66 -9.11
CA MET A 1 -23.76 -1.42 -8.51
C MET A 1 -22.98 -0.26 -9.10
N GLU A 2 -23.64 0.84 -9.47
CA GLU A 2 -22.98 1.97 -10.14
C GLU A 2 -22.63 3.10 -9.15
N LEU A 3 -21.50 3.76 -9.37
CA LEU A 3 -21.07 4.93 -8.61
C LEU A 3 -21.82 6.19 -9.06
N ILE A 4 -22.09 7.09 -8.12
CA ILE A 4 -22.73 8.36 -8.39
C ILE A 4 -21.64 9.38 -8.66
N VAL A 5 -21.59 9.90 -9.89
CA VAL A 5 -20.56 10.86 -10.31
C VAL A 5 -21.20 12.24 -10.46
N LYS A 6 -20.72 13.20 -9.69
CA LYS A 6 -21.10 14.61 -9.77
C LYS A 6 -19.91 15.42 -10.28
N THR A 7 -20.18 16.47 -11.02
CA THR A 7 -19.14 17.39 -11.50
C THR A 7 -19.48 18.77 -11.00
N GLU A 8 -18.56 19.39 -10.27
CA GLU A 8 -18.73 20.70 -9.67
C GLU A 8 -17.47 21.53 -9.89
N GLN A 9 -17.63 22.80 -10.24
CA GLN A 9 -16.62 23.83 -10.55
C GLN A 9 -15.11 23.47 -10.47
N GLY A 10 -14.62 22.54 -11.30
CA GLY A 10 -13.19 22.16 -11.36
C GLY A 10 -12.86 20.74 -10.92
N PHE A 11 -13.81 20.03 -10.33
CA PHE A 11 -13.63 18.72 -9.70
C PHE A 11 -14.79 17.77 -10.03
N ILE A 12 -14.50 16.49 -9.86
CA ILE A 12 -15.42 15.37 -9.98
C ILE A 12 -15.51 14.76 -8.58
N GLN A 13 -16.73 14.70 -8.07
CA GLN A 13 -17.05 14.05 -6.81
C GLN A 13 -17.68 12.69 -7.11
N VAL A 14 -17.11 11.63 -6.56
CA VAL A 14 -17.57 10.25 -6.71
C VAL A 14 -18.11 9.78 -5.37
N LEU A 15 -19.37 9.32 -5.37
CA LEU A 15 -20.08 8.86 -4.18
C LEU A 15 -20.58 7.43 -4.39
N PRO A 16 -20.50 6.57 -3.36
CA PRO A 16 -21.13 5.26 -3.42
C PRO A 16 -22.66 5.39 -3.22
N PRO A 17 -23.44 4.42 -3.67
CA PRO A 17 -24.83 4.27 -3.24
C PRO A 17 -24.92 3.96 -1.75
N ASP A 18 -26.10 4.20 -1.15
CA ASP A 18 -26.34 3.95 0.28
C ASP A 18 -26.09 2.47 0.64
N GLY A 19 -25.34 2.23 1.72
CA GLY A 19 -24.90 0.88 2.11
C GLY A 19 -23.64 0.37 1.40
N TYR A 20 -22.97 1.20 0.60
CA TYR A 20 -21.75 0.85 -0.13
C TYR A 20 -20.59 1.79 0.22
N LYS A 21 -19.38 1.32 -0.07
CA LYS A 21 -18.14 2.08 -0.09
C LYS A 21 -17.49 1.98 -1.46
N ILE A 22 -16.57 2.88 -1.74
CA ILE A 22 -15.78 2.94 -2.97
C ILE A 22 -14.47 2.19 -2.74
N ARG A 23 -14.06 1.37 -3.70
CA ARG A 23 -12.72 0.75 -3.75
C ARG A 23 -12.10 0.89 -5.13
N LEU A 24 -10.79 0.74 -5.20
CA LEU A 24 -10.09 0.56 -6.46
C LEU A 24 -10.36 -0.85 -7.00
N ASN A 25 -10.63 -0.96 -8.29
CA ASN A 25 -10.86 -2.24 -8.94
C ASN A 25 -9.59 -3.07 -8.89
N GLY A 26 -9.62 -4.17 -8.12
CA GLY A 26 -8.48 -5.04 -7.89
C GLY A 26 -7.63 -4.67 -6.66
N ASP A 27 -7.99 -3.64 -5.89
CA ASP A 27 -7.40 -3.36 -4.59
C ASP A 27 -8.47 -3.39 -3.49
N ASN A 28 -8.35 -4.37 -2.60
CA ASN A 28 -9.28 -4.53 -1.48
C ASN A 28 -8.71 -4.01 -0.16
N THR A 29 -7.54 -3.38 -0.17
CA THR A 29 -6.83 -2.98 1.06
C THR A 29 -7.36 -1.67 1.61
N GLN A 30 -7.90 -0.81 0.73
CA GLN A 30 -8.42 0.50 1.09
C GLN A 30 -9.81 0.73 0.49
N SER A 31 -10.67 1.37 1.27
CA SER A 31 -11.98 1.82 0.86
C SER A 31 -12.25 3.26 1.27
N PHE A 32 -13.14 3.91 0.53
CA PHE A 32 -13.46 5.33 0.64
C PHE A 32 -14.96 5.54 0.69
N THR A 33 -15.42 6.52 1.47
CA THR A 33 -16.83 6.91 1.50
C THR A 33 -17.17 7.97 0.44
N GLU A 34 -16.15 8.66 -0.07
CA GLU A 34 -16.24 9.71 -1.08
C GLU A 34 -14.86 9.89 -1.71
N ILE A 35 -14.81 10.28 -2.99
CA ILE A 35 -13.57 10.67 -3.67
C ILE A 35 -13.80 11.99 -4.39
N ASP A 36 -12.98 12.98 -4.09
CA ASP A 36 -12.87 14.23 -4.84
C ASP A 36 -11.62 14.19 -5.72
N MET A 37 -11.80 14.43 -7.02
CA MET A 37 -10.69 14.40 -7.96
C MET A 37 -10.78 15.53 -8.98
N PRO A 38 -9.64 16.02 -9.51
CA PRO A 38 -9.66 17.09 -10.51
C PRO A 38 -10.34 16.62 -11.80
N LEU A 39 -11.01 17.54 -12.49
CA LEU A 39 -11.72 17.28 -13.76
C LEU A 39 -10.85 16.63 -14.85
N GLY A 40 -9.53 16.87 -14.82
CA GLY A 40 -8.55 16.25 -15.73
C GLY A 40 -8.43 14.73 -15.58
N ASN A 41 -8.91 14.17 -14.47
CA ASN A 41 -8.74 12.76 -14.11
C ASN A 41 -10.03 11.95 -14.27
N LYS A 42 -10.95 12.38 -15.14
CA LYS A 42 -12.24 11.70 -15.36
C LYS A 42 -12.11 10.19 -15.67
N ALA A 43 -11.08 9.79 -16.40
CA ALA A 43 -10.82 8.37 -16.72
C ALA A 43 -10.46 7.54 -15.47
N GLU A 44 -10.02 8.17 -14.39
CA GLU A 44 -9.71 7.47 -13.14
C GLU A 44 -10.96 7.04 -12.38
N VAL A 45 -12.11 7.68 -12.62
CA VAL A 45 -13.40 7.27 -12.04
C VAL A 45 -13.73 5.81 -12.39
N GLU A 46 -13.40 5.36 -13.60
CA GLU A 46 -13.66 4.00 -14.09
C GLU A 46 -12.80 2.94 -13.38
N LYS A 47 -11.74 3.36 -12.69
CA LYS A 47 -10.91 2.47 -11.87
C LYS A 47 -11.59 2.14 -10.54
N TYR A 48 -12.63 2.86 -10.15
CA TYR A 48 -13.31 2.65 -8.87
C TYR A 48 -14.58 1.81 -9.02
N ILE A 49 -14.87 1.01 -8.01
CA ILE A 49 -16.06 0.17 -7.92
C ILE A 49 -16.79 0.42 -6.59
N ALA A 50 -18.11 0.25 -6.60
CA ALA A 50 -18.91 0.24 -5.39
C ALA A 50 -18.95 -1.19 -4.81
N VAL A 51 -18.53 -1.35 -3.57
CA VAL A 51 -18.58 -2.61 -2.81
C VAL A 51 -19.42 -2.44 -1.55
N PRO A 52 -20.11 -3.48 -1.05
CA PRO A 52 -20.91 -3.39 0.16
C PRO A 52 -20.08 -2.97 1.38
N LEU A 53 -20.68 -2.22 2.31
CA LEU A 53 -20.00 -1.83 3.56
C LEU A 53 -19.59 -3.02 4.43
N ASP A 54 -20.39 -4.09 4.41
CA ASP A 54 -20.11 -5.34 5.13
C ASP A 54 -18.88 -6.10 4.59
N GLU A 55 -18.39 -5.78 3.39
CA GLU A 55 -17.20 -6.43 2.85
C GLU A 55 -15.96 -5.88 3.55
N PRO A 56 -15.23 -6.67 4.37
CA PRO A 56 -14.07 -6.17 5.09
C PRO A 56 -12.96 -5.80 4.11
N ASP A 57 -12.14 -4.81 4.46
CA ASP A 57 -10.91 -4.53 3.71
C ASP A 57 -9.90 -5.64 3.99
N GLU A 58 -9.18 -6.08 2.96
CA GLU A 58 -8.12 -7.06 3.10
C GLU A 58 -7.05 -6.47 4.03
N THR A 59 -6.89 -7.11 5.19
CA THR A 59 -5.77 -6.82 6.08
C THR A 59 -4.52 -7.32 5.38
N VAL A 60 -3.56 -6.43 5.14
CA VAL A 60 -2.21 -6.86 4.78
C VAL A 60 -1.70 -7.65 5.99
N GLU A 61 -1.66 -8.98 5.88
CA GLU A 61 -0.95 -9.80 6.84
C GLU A 61 0.51 -9.40 6.75
N ASN A 62 0.94 -8.51 7.63
CA ASN A 62 2.36 -8.39 7.91
C ASN A 62 2.82 -9.81 8.27
N PRO A 63 3.87 -10.35 7.61
CA PRO A 63 4.42 -11.60 8.07
C PRO A 63 4.69 -11.44 9.56
N PRO A 64 4.43 -12.46 10.40
CA PRO A 64 4.87 -12.39 11.78
C PRO A 64 6.35 -12.04 11.71
N ILE A 65 6.71 -10.85 12.19
CA ILE A 65 8.05 -10.60 12.70
C ILE A 65 8.14 -11.52 13.90
N THR A 66 8.37 -12.81 13.64
CA THR A 66 8.99 -13.68 14.61
C THR A 66 10.26 -12.93 14.97
N PRO A 67 10.45 -12.44 16.21
CA PRO A 67 11.82 -12.29 16.65
C PRO A 67 12.41 -13.68 16.42
N THR A 68 13.31 -13.82 15.45
CA THR A 68 14.23 -14.96 15.43
C THR A 68 14.86 -14.88 16.80
N GLU A 69 14.46 -15.81 17.69
CA GLU A 69 15.02 -15.93 19.03
C GLU A 69 16.52 -15.83 18.86
N ASP A 70 17.09 -14.72 19.35
CA ASP A 70 18.52 -14.44 19.49
C ASP A 70 19.37 -15.48 18.77
N GLU A 71 19.46 -15.38 17.44
CA GLU A 71 20.39 -16.21 16.68
C GLU A 71 21.76 -15.67 17.08
N GLU A 72 22.32 -16.26 18.14
CA GLU A 72 23.66 -16.00 18.62
C GLU A 72 24.56 -16.16 17.41
N ILE A 73 24.92 -15.04 16.80
CA ILE A 73 25.93 -14.97 15.75
C ILE A 73 27.19 -15.59 16.33
N SER A 74 27.43 -16.85 16.00
CA SER A 74 28.61 -17.58 16.44
C SER A 74 29.86 -16.80 16.00
N ASP A 75 30.86 -16.63 16.88
CA ASP A 75 32.07 -15.82 16.63
C ASP A 75 32.77 -16.13 15.29
N SER A 76 32.55 -17.33 14.73
CA SER A 76 33.04 -17.74 13.42
C SER A 76 32.45 -16.96 12.24
N GLU A 77 31.20 -16.49 12.30
CA GLU A 77 30.56 -15.72 11.23
C GLU A 77 31.01 -14.25 11.23
N ALA A 78 31.36 -13.70 12.40
CA ALA A 78 31.89 -12.34 12.52
C ALA A 78 33.28 -12.18 11.88
N LEU A 79 34.10 -13.23 11.88
CA LEU A 79 35.46 -13.20 11.30
C LEU A 79 35.49 -13.11 9.76
N ALA A 80 34.44 -13.55 9.06
CA ALA A 80 34.40 -13.49 7.60
C ALA A 80 34.26 -12.06 7.04
N ILE A 81 33.69 -11.15 7.84
CA ILE A 81 33.41 -9.76 7.46
C ILE A 81 34.68 -8.92 7.49
N ILE A 82 35.58 -9.20 8.45
CA ILE A 82 36.79 -8.41 8.68
C ILE A 82 37.92 -8.74 7.70
N THR A 83 37.96 -9.95 7.14
CA THR A 83 39.09 -10.39 6.30
C THR A 83 38.93 -10.11 4.80
N SER A 84 37.73 -9.75 4.33
CA SER A 84 37.50 -9.47 2.90
C SER A 84 37.62 -7.99 2.52
N GLY A 85 37.70 -7.09 3.50
CA GLY A 85 37.96 -5.66 3.32
C GLY A 85 39.44 -5.30 3.39
N GLY A 86 40.28 -5.94 2.57
CA GLY A 86 41.67 -5.56 2.37
C GLY A 86 41.76 -4.19 1.71
N VAL A 87 41.64 -3.13 2.52
CA VAL A 87 42.00 -1.77 2.12
C VAL A 87 43.51 -1.74 1.93
N SER A 88 43.92 -1.64 0.66
CA SER A 88 45.23 -1.13 0.31
C SER A 88 45.32 0.30 0.84
N ASP A 89 46.15 0.54 1.85
CA ASP A 89 46.62 1.88 2.18
C ASP A 89 48.14 1.90 2.21
N GLU A 90 48.66 2.47 1.14
CA GLU A 90 50.00 3.01 0.97
C GLU A 90 50.31 4.00 2.12
N THR A 91 51.47 3.86 2.79
CA THR A 91 52.43 4.94 3.13
C THR A 91 53.32 4.59 4.35
N VAL A 92 54.62 4.33 4.11
CA VAL A 92 55.78 5.14 4.60
C VAL A 92 57.09 4.63 3.98
#